data_AF-A0A2C6CT67-F1
#
_entry.id   AF-A0A2C6CT67-F1
#
_cell.length_a   1.000
_cell.length_b   1.000
_cell.length_c   1.000
_cell.angle_alpha   90.00
_cell.angle_beta   90.00
_cell.angle_gamma   90.00
#
_symmetry.space_group_name_H-M   'P 1'
#
loop_
_entity.id
_entity.type
_entity.pdbx_description
1 polymer ?
#
loop_
_entity_poly.entity_id
_entity_poly.type
_entity_poly.pdbx_seq_one_letter_code
_entity_poly.pdbx_strand_id
1 'polypeptide(L)'
;MSTFLKAILFVVAWLVFAFATFTFCIEPECCGVRGDGIVDEEIIDPPPAVSNDYAIVSRLNDQEVLDGALWPALRDQLLGEYRENPDQELDIYGHYYAGEPAPEGFENMGFYRAEEIKKLLVPDIPADKIVTLSRRLDTAKPGADELWVAGTFNWQEVDGGGGGPAPIIELDSNEIIIRFPFDADTKQVAPAVDSYLGKLAERLKLTDENVSITGHTDNVDTDAYNLRLGQRRADFVRDILVRKGAPADRITTKSDGESNPTATNGTSAGRQLNRRAVVRLNE
;
A
#
# COMPACT_ATOMS: atom_id res chain seq x y z
N MET A 1 -63.93 44.50 9.28
CA MET A 1 -62.86 43.88 10.10
C MET A 1 -62.42 44.87 11.17
N SER A 2 -62.51 44.49 12.45
CA SER A 2 -62.16 45.37 13.59
C SER A 2 -60.71 45.86 13.50
N THR A 3 -60.45 47.09 13.95
CA THR A 3 -59.09 47.66 14.04
C THR A 3 -58.14 46.75 14.82
N PHE A 4 -58.66 46.03 15.81
CA PHE A 4 -57.92 45.02 16.58
C PHE A 4 -57.46 43.83 15.73
N LEU A 5 -58.34 43.30 14.86
CA LEU A 5 -58.00 42.16 13.99
C LEU A 5 -56.99 42.56 12.90
N LYS A 6 -57.06 43.81 12.43
CA LYS A 6 -56.05 44.37 11.51
C LYS A 6 -54.68 44.49 12.17
N ALA A 7 -54.62 44.91 13.45
CA ALA A 7 -53.37 45.02 14.19
C ALA A 7 -52.71 43.64 14.39
N ILE A 8 -53.49 42.61 14.76
CA ILE A 8 -52.97 41.25 14.91
C ILE A 8 -52.42 40.71 13.59
N LEU A 9 -53.16 40.87 12.49
CA LEU A 9 -52.69 40.43 11.17
C LEU A 9 -51.43 41.16 10.73
N PHE A 10 -51.28 42.44 11.07
CA PHE A 10 -50.07 43.21 10.78
C PHE A 10 -48.86 42.69 11.56
N VAL A 11 -49.03 42.37 12.85
CA VAL A 11 -47.96 41.80 13.68
C VAL A 11 -47.55 40.42 13.19
N VAL A 12 -48.52 39.56 12.85
CA VAL A 12 -48.23 38.22 12.31
C VAL A 12 -47.51 38.31 10.96
N ALA A 13 -47.96 39.19 10.06
CA ALA A 13 -47.29 39.42 8.78
C ALA A 13 -45.86 39.97 8.98
N TRP A 14 -45.65 40.86 9.95
CA TRP A 14 -44.34 41.39 10.27
C TRP A 14 -43.40 40.34 10.86
N LEU A 15 -43.90 39.45 11.72
CA LEU A 15 -43.12 38.34 12.27
C LEU A 15 -42.76 37.30 11.20
N VAL A 16 -43.67 36.98 10.28
CA VAL A 16 -43.38 36.09 9.15
C VAL A 16 -42.37 36.73 8.20
N PHE A 17 -42.51 38.02 7.90
CA PHE A 17 -41.55 38.77 7.09
C PHE A 17 -40.17 38.81 7.77
N ALA A 18 -40.10 39.15 9.05
CA ALA A 18 -38.86 39.19 9.82
C ALA A 18 -38.20 37.82 9.94
N PHE A 19 -38.99 36.75 10.12
CA PHE A 19 -38.45 35.40 10.08
C PHE A 19 -37.88 35.09 8.69
N ALA A 20 -38.66 35.28 7.62
CA ALA A 20 -38.20 35.01 6.26
C ALA A 20 -36.94 35.82 5.87
N THR A 21 -36.83 37.08 6.28
CA THR A 21 -35.64 37.90 6.02
C THR A 21 -34.45 37.51 6.90
N PHE A 22 -34.65 36.92 8.08
CA PHE A 22 -33.57 36.50 8.96
C PHE A 22 -33.08 35.07 8.65
N THR A 23 -33.94 34.14 8.22
CA THR A 23 -33.55 32.76 7.86
C THR A 23 -33.01 32.61 6.44
N PHE A 24 -33.35 33.51 5.51
CA PHE A 24 -32.90 33.42 4.10
C PHE A 24 -31.87 34.48 3.70
N CYS A 25 -31.28 35.20 4.67
CA CYS A 25 -30.27 36.22 4.42
C CYS A 25 -28.97 35.91 5.16
N ILE A 26 -28.49 34.67 5.02
CA ILE A 26 -27.07 34.33 5.16
C ILE A 26 -26.74 33.27 4.10
N GLU A 27 -26.53 33.75 2.88
CA GLU A 27 -25.70 33.06 1.89
C GLU A 27 -24.83 34.16 1.25
N PRO A 28 -23.49 34.14 1.41
CA PRO A 28 -22.63 35.22 0.99
C PRO A 28 -22.21 35.00 -0.46
N GLU A 29 -22.97 35.53 -1.42
CA GLU A 29 -22.53 35.60 -2.81
C GLU A 29 -22.67 37.02 -3.38
N CYS A 30 -21.48 37.58 -3.68
CA CYS A 30 -21.18 38.47 -4.80
C CYS A 30 -21.18 40.02 -4.63
N CYS A 31 -19.98 40.51 -4.28
CA CYS A 31 -19.12 41.46 -5.03
C CYS A 31 -19.46 42.97 -5.18
N GLY A 32 -18.43 43.80 -4.91
CA GLY A 32 -18.27 45.13 -5.54
C GLY A 32 -17.39 46.16 -4.82
N VAL A 33 -16.13 45.86 -4.50
CA VAL A 33 -15.18 46.91 -4.09
C VAL A 33 -14.71 47.69 -5.33
N ARG A 34 -14.97 49.00 -5.33
CA ARG A 34 -14.32 49.99 -6.22
C ARG A 34 -12.89 50.15 -5.69
N GLY A 35 -11.92 49.96 -6.58
CA GLY A 35 -10.50 49.97 -6.22
C GLY A 35 -10.04 51.29 -5.62
N ASP A 36 -9.28 51.18 -4.54
CA ASP A 36 -8.19 52.07 -4.20
C ASP A 36 -6.95 51.20 -4.08
N GLY A 37 -5.91 51.58 -4.82
CA GLY A 37 -4.68 50.81 -4.96
C GLY A 37 -4.00 50.56 -3.62
N ILE A 38 -3.97 49.29 -3.22
CA ILE A 38 -2.96 48.73 -2.36
C ILE A 38 -2.35 47.61 -3.20
N VAL A 39 -1.02 47.63 -3.32
CA VAL A 39 -0.30 46.54 -3.98
C VAL A 39 -0.52 45.34 -3.07
N ASP A 40 -1.39 44.43 -3.49
CA ASP A 40 -1.47 43.11 -2.88
C ASP A 40 -0.11 42.46 -3.13
N GLU A 41 0.76 42.52 -2.12
CA GLU A 41 1.76 41.49 -1.94
C GLU A 41 0.96 40.20 -1.99
N GLU A 42 1.11 39.42 -3.06
CA GLU A 42 0.54 38.09 -3.18
C GLU A 42 1.01 37.36 -1.92
N ILE A 43 0.14 37.31 -0.91
CA ILE A 43 0.29 36.38 0.19
C ILE A 43 0.13 35.05 -0.54
N ILE A 44 1.26 34.51 -0.97
CA ILE A 44 1.39 33.10 -1.26
C ILE A 44 0.97 32.49 0.06
N ASP A 45 -0.29 32.06 0.15
CA ASP A 45 -0.69 31.15 1.20
C ASP A 45 0.40 30.08 1.19
N PRO A 46 1.15 29.89 2.31
CA PRO A 46 2.10 28.80 2.34
C PRO A 46 1.31 27.58 1.88
N PRO A 47 1.86 26.77 0.95
CA PRO A 47 1.16 25.57 0.49
C PRO A 47 0.60 24.89 1.73
N PRO A 48 -0.67 24.45 1.71
CA PRO A 48 -1.32 23.90 2.89
C PRO A 48 -0.32 22.99 3.56
N ALA A 49 0.00 23.25 4.82
CA ALA A 49 1.01 22.48 5.53
C ALA A 49 0.69 21.02 5.25
N VAL A 50 1.61 20.30 4.60
CA VAL A 50 1.45 18.89 4.26
C VAL A 50 0.92 18.26 5.54
N SER A 51 -0.35 17.85 5.56
CA SER A 51 -0.88 17.29 6.78
C SER A 51 -0.01 16.06 7.03
N ASN A 52 0.60 15.98 8.20
CA ASN A 52 1.43 14.85 8.60
C ASN A 52 0.52 13.64 8.90
N ASP A 53 -0.35 13.31 7.95
CA ASP A 53 -1.33 12.23 7.96
C ASP A 53 -0.64 10.92 7.54
N TYR A 54 0.54 10.67 8.11
CA TYR A 54 1.25 9.44 7.91
C TYR A 54 1.35 8.69 9.23
N ALA A 55 1.34 7.37 9.14
CA ALA A 55 1.60 6.53 10.31
C ALA A 55 3.11 6.36 10.50
N ILE A 56 3.79 5.81 9.48
CA ILE A 56 5.20 5.47 9.54
C ILE A 56 5.89 5.91 8.25
N VAL A 57 6.91 6.77 8.36
CA VAL A 57 7.58 7.40 7.21
C VAL A 57 9.10 7.41 7.33
N SER A 58 9.76 7.66 6.21
CA SER A 58 11.21 7.83 6.12
C SER A 58 11.53 8.81 4.99
N ARG A 59 12.80 9.23 4.90
CA ARG A 59 13.34 9.97 3.76
C ARG A 59 14.19 9.06 2.88
N LEU A 60 14.37 9.44 1.62
CA LEU A 60 15.17 8.68 0.68
C LEU A 60 16.65 8.63 1.14
N ASN A 61 17.24 7.43 1.20
CA ASN A 61 18.59 7.15 1.69
C ASN A 61 18.85 7.49 3.17
N ASP A 62 17.82 7.83 3.95
CA ASP A 62 17.94 8.15 5.38
C ASP A 62 17.66 6.91 6.24
N GLN A 63 18.41 6.75 7.32
CA GLN A 63 18.24 5.70 8.32
C GLN A 63 17.23 6.05 9.41
N GLU A 64 16.57 7.20 9.29
CA GLU A 64 15.48 7.61 10.15
C GLU A 64 14.15 6.98 9.72
N VAL A 65 13.47 6.32 10.65
CA VAL A 65 12.06 5.94 10.57
C VAL A 65 11.30 6.77 11.60
N LEU A 66 10.32 7.53 11.13
CA LEU A 66 9.53 8.48 11.91
C LEU A 66 8.09 7.98 12.05
N ASP A 67 7.52 8.18 13.23
CA ASP A 67 6.08 8.06 13.44
C ASP A 67 5.38 9.41 13.26
N GLY A 68 4.19 9.38 12.69
CA GLY A 68 3.36 10.56 12.43
C GLY A 68 2.06 10.56 13.22
N ALA A 69 1.19 11.51 12.93
CA ALA A 69 -0.05 11.71 13.68
C ALA A 69 -1.04 10.53 13.57
N LEU A 70 -0.94 9.71 12.52
CA LEU A 70 -1.79 8.53 12.34
C LEU A 70 -1.24 7.27 13.02
N TRP A 71 0.00 7.30 13.52
CA TRP A 71 0.61 6.11 14.13
C TRP A 71 -0.18 5.55 15.31
N PRO A 72 -0.68 6.35 16.27
CA PRO A 72 -1.43 5.82 17.40
C PRO A 72 -2.67 5.03 16.96
N ALA A 73 -3.41 5.55 15.97
CA ALA A 73 -4.61 4.89 15.46
C ALA A 73 -4.28 3.58 14.72
N LEU A 74 -3.26 3.58 13.86
CA LEU A 74 -2.82 2.36 13.17
C LEU A 74 -2.31 1.32 14.17
N ARG A 75 -1.54 1.75 15.16
CA ARG A 75 -1.01 0.89 16.21
C ARG A 75 -2.14 0.24 17.00
N ASP A 76 -3.13 1.02 17.43
CA ASP A 76 -4.29 0.49 18.15
C ASP A 76 -5.08 -0.52 17.31
N GLN A 77 -5.21 -0.28 15.99
CA GLN A 77 -5.79 -1.25 15.07
C GLN A 77 -5.00 -2.56 15.04
N LEU A 78 -3.68 -2.51 14.81
CA LEU A 78 -2.82 -3.70 14.79
C LEU A 78 -2.91 -4.48 16.12
N LEU A 79 -2.93 -3.78 17.26
CA LEU A 79 -3.09 -4.41 18.57
C LEU A 79 -4.47 -5.01 18.78
N GLY A 80 -5.52 -4.41 18.22
CA GLY A 80 -6.87 -4.97 18.18
C GLY A 80 -6.87 -6.32 17.45
N GLU A 81 -6.35 -6.33 16.22
CA GLU A 81 -6.29 -7.52 15.38
C GLU A 81 -5.45 -8.64 16.01
N TYR A 82 -4.31 -8.31 16.64
CA TYR A 82 -3.51 -9.28 17.40
C TYR A 82 -4.27 -9.89 18.59
N ARG A 83 -5.04 -9.10 19.34
CA ARG A 83 -5.82 -9.59 20.49
C ARG A 83 -6.95 -10.52 20.06
N GLU A 84 -7.54 -10.27 18.89
CA GLU A 84 -8.58 -11.13 18.33
C GLU A 84 -8.04 -12.49 17.89
N ASN A 85 -6.86 -12.51 17.26
CA ASN A 85 -6.20 -13.73 16.80
C ASN A 85 -4.71 -13.75 17.21
N PRO A 86 -4.33 -14.23 18.40
CA PRO A 86 -2.94 -14.15 18.88
C PRO A 86 -1.99 -15.17 18.21
N ASP A 87 -2.53 -16.16 17.50
CA ASP A 87 -1.73 -17.21 16.87
C ASP A 87 -1.16 -16.80 15.51
N GLN A 88 -1.71 -15.78 14.87
CA GLN A 88 -1.25 -15.23 13.59
C GLN A 88 0.12 -14.53 13.72
N GLU A 89 0.78 -14.32 12.58
CA GLU A 89 2.04 -13.56 12.47
C GLU A 89 1.80 -12.23 11.74
N LEU A 90 2.48 -11.18 12.20
CA LEU A 90 2.50 -9.87 11.56
C LEU A 90 3.71 -9.77 10.63
N ASP A 91 3.45 -9.72 9.32
CA ASP A 91 4.46 -9.29 8.36
C ASP A 91 4.58 -7.76 8.40
N ILE A 92 5.82 -7.27 8.54
CA ILE A 92 6.19 -5.86 8.36
C ILE A 92 7.03 -5.76 7.10
N TYR A 93 6.51 -5.10 6.07
CA TYR A 93 7.23 -4.83 4.84
C TYR A 93 7.87 -3.45 4.92
N GLY A 94 9.16 -3.38 5.20
CA GLY A 94 9.90 -2.13 5.09
C GLY A 94 10.14 -1.80 3.62
N HIS A 95 9.76 -0.59 3.23
CA HIS A 95 9.81 -0.16 1.84
C HIS A 95 11.17 0.41 1.47
N TYR A 96 11.56 0.27 0.21
CA TYR A 96 12.76 0.91 -0.32
C TYR A 96 12.72 1.11 -1.84
N TYR A 97 13.59 1.97 -2.35
CA TYR A 97 13.79 2.20 -3.77
C TYR A 97 15.10 1.57 -4.25
N ALA A 98 15.13 1.22 -5.54
CA ALA A 98 16.34 0.65 -6.16
C ALA A 98 17.54 1.59 -6.01
N GLY A 99 18.66 1.05 -5.52
CA GLY A 99 19.93 1.77 -5.36
C GLY A 99 20.06 2.57 -4.06
N GLU A 100 19.09 2.51 -3.14
CA GLU A 100 19.30 3.05 -1.80
C GLU A 100 20.44 2.29 -1.08
N PRO A 101 21.34 2.99 -0.37
CA PRO A 101 22.43 2.34 0.36
C PRO A 101 21.87 1.55 1.54
N ALA A 102 22.20 0.25 1.59
CA ALA A 102 21.84 -0.60 2.72
C ALA A 102 22.79 -0.34 3.90
N PRO A 103 22.27 -0.19 5.14
CA PRO A 103 23.09 -0.18 6.34
C PRO A 103 23.84 -1.51 6.53
N GLU A 104 24.95 -1.49 7.29
CA GLU A 104 25.74 -2.69 7.54
C GLU A 104 24.89 -3.80 8.18
N GLY A 105 25.01 -5.02 7.66
CA GLY A 105 24.26 -6.18 8.15
C GLY A 105 22.88 -6.37 7.50
N PHE A 106 22.46 -5.50 6.58
CA PHE A 106 21.17 -5.61 5.88
C PHE A 106 21.36 -5.81 4.38
N GLU A 107 20.57 -6.69 3.75
CA GLU A 107 20.64 -6.88 2.29
C GLU A 107 20.12 -5.66 1.51
N ASN A 108 19.22 -4.88 2.10
CA ASN A 108 18.69 -3.64 1.51
C ASN A 108 18.13 -2.71 2.60
N MET A 109 17.86 -1.47 2.20
CA MET A 109 17.29 -0.44 3.08
C MET A 109 15.90 -0.81 3.63
N GLY A 110 15.12 -1.61 2.89
CA GLY A 110 13.80 -2.05 3.31
C GLY A 110 13.85 -2.93 4.55
N PHE A 111 14.79 -3.87 4.63
CA PHE A 111 14.95 -4.70 5.84
C PHE A 111 15.30 -3.87 7.06
N TYR A 112 16.18 -2.88 6.90
CA TYR A 112 16.52 -1.97 7.99
C TYR A 112 15.27 -1.21 8.47
N ARG A 113 14.49 -0.61 7.54
CA ARG A 113 13.25 0.08 7.91
C ARG A 113 12.27 -0.87 8.61
N ALA A 114 12.13 -2.11 8.14
CA ALA A 114 11.25 -3.10 8.76
C ALA A 114 11.67 -3.41 10.22
N GLU A 115 12.96 -3.54 10.49
CA GLU A 115 13.48 -3.73 11.85
C GLU A 115 13.26 -2.50 12.75
N GLU A 116 13.44 -1.28 12.22
CA GLU A 116 13.14 -0.06 12.99
C GLU A 116 11.65 0.02 13.35
N ILE A 117 10.76 -0.31 12.41
CA ILE A 117 9.30 -0.35 12.64
C ILE A 117 8.96 -1.44 13.67
N LYS A 118 9.58 -2.62 13.58
CA LYS A 118 9.40 -3.72 14.54
C LYS A 118 9.65 -3.26 15.98
N LYS A 119 10.70 -2.46 16.22
CA LYS A 119 11.02 -1.93 17.56
C LYS A 119 9.86 -1.13 18.18
N LEU A 120 9.05 -0.46 17.38
CA LEU A 120 7.89 0.32 17.84
C LEU A 120 6.72 -0.57 18.31
N LEU A 121 6.68 -1.83 17.85
CA LEU A 121 5.60 -2.78 18.12
C LEU A 121 5.97 -3.86 19.15
N VAL A 122 7.25 -4.21 19.26
CA VAL A 122 7.75 -5.23 20.21
C VAL A 122 7.32 -5.03 21.68
N PRO A 123 7.11 -3.81 22.19
CA PRO A 123 6.57 -3.65 23.54
C PRO A 123 5.20 -4.31 23.76
N ASP A 124 4.40 -4.46 22.71
CA ASP A 124 3.00 -4.92 22.82
C ASP A 124 2.69 -6.17 22.00
N ILE A 125 3.49 -6.48 20.97
CA ILE A 125 3.41 -7.71 20.17
C ILE A 125 4.73 -8.48 20.34
N PRO A 126 4.70 -9.76 20.75
CA PRO A 126 5.91 -10.57 20.91
C PRO A 126 6.77 -10.59 19.63
N ALA A 127 8.09 -10.47 19.79
CA ALA A 127 9.01 -10.33 18.66
C ALA A 127 9.04 -11.56 17.73
N ASP A 128 8.68 -12.73 18.23
CA ASP A 128 8.52 -13.99 17.49
C ASP A 128 7.23 -14.05 16.67
N LYS A 129 6.27 -13.14 16.94
CA LYS A 129 5.05 -12.94 16.15
C LYS A 129 5.21 -11.91 15.04
N ILE A 130 6.39 -11.31 14.89
CA ILE A 130 6.67 -10.28 13.89
C ILE A 130 7.74 -10.77 12.92
N VAL A 131 7.36 -10.89 11.65
CA VAL A 131 8.23 -11.23 10.53
C VAL A 131 8.60 -9.95 9.79
N THR A 132 9.89 -9.66 9.67
CA THR A 132 10.39 -8.49 8.95
C THR A 132 10.76 -8.87 7.53
N LEU A 133 10.18 -8.11 6.60
CA LEU A 133 10.29 -8.29 5.17
C LEU A 133 10.65 -6.95 4.52
N SER A 134 11.17 -7.01 3.30
CA SER A 134 11.44 -5.82 2.50
C SER A 134 10.59 -5.80 1.23
N ARG A 135 10.20 -4.61 0.81
CA ARG A 135 9.45 -4.38 -0.43
C ARG A 135 10.09 -3.25 -1.23
N ARG A 136 10.51 -3.57 -2.46
CA ARG A 136 10.97 -2.56 -3.41
C ARG A 136 9.77 -1.84 -4.02
N LEU A 137 9.77 -0.52 -3.98
CA LEU A 137 8.82 0.32 -4.69
C LEU A 137 9.37 0.63 -6.08
N ASP A 138 8.52 0.42 -7.10
CA ASP A 138 8.83 0.74 -8.50
C ASP A 138 8.11 2.02 -8.97
N THR A 139 7.55 2.79 -8.04
CA THR A 139 6.96 4.11 -8.29
C THR A 139 8.04 5.19 -8.46
N ALA A 140 7.62 6.42 -8.80
CA ALA A 140 8.53 7.56 -8.82
C ALA A 140 9.19 7.72 -7.43
N LYS A 141 10.50 7.96 -7.43
CA LYS A 141 11.24 8.23 -6.19
C LYS A 141 10.80 9.59 -5.63
N PRO A 142 10.58 9.70 -4.32
CA PRO A 142 10.29 10.97 -3.67
C PRO A 142 11.51 11.91 -3.74
N GLY A 143 11.29 13.19 -3.51
CA GLY A 143 12.37 14.15 -3.29
C GLY A 143 13.24 13.75 -2.09
N ALA A 144 14.49 14.23 -2.05
CA ALA A 144 15.44 13.86 -0.98
C ALA A 144 14.90 14.16 0.43
N ASP A 145 14.18 15.27 0.59
CA ASP A 145 13.60 15.71 1.86
C ASP A 145 12.12 15.34 2.03
N GLU A 146 11.52 14.71 1.02
CA GLU A 146 10.10 14.33 1.03
C GLU A 146 9.90 13.08 1.89
N LEU A 147 8.91 13.15 2.79
CA LEU A 147 8.50 12.02 3.61
C LEU A 147 7.59 11.10 2.83
N TRP A 148 7.78 9.80 3.00
CA TRP A 148 7.00 8.78 2.31
C TRP A 148 6.85 7.54 3.17
N VAL A 149 5.84 6.71 2.87
CA VAL A 149 5.46 5.55 3.69
C VAL A 149 6.59 4.53 3.76
N ALA A 150 7.18 4.39 4.95
CA ALA A 150 8.37 3.58 5.17
C ALA A 150 8.08 2.08 5.31
N GLY A 151 6.83 1.69 5.54
CA GLY A 151 6.45 0.29 5.49
C GLY A 151 4.94 0.05 5.57
N THR A 152 4.56 -1.18 5.26
CA THR A 152 3.18 -1.68 5.34
C THR A 152 3.12 -2.95 6.20
N PHE A 153 1.90 -3.30 6.60
CA PHE A 153 1.62 -4.39 7.53
C PHE A 153 0.67 -5.38 6.88
N ASN A 154 0.84 -6.65 7.19
CA ASN A 154 -0.08 -7.69 6.73
C ASN A 154 -0.10 -8.84 7.74
N TRP A 155 -1.30 -9.29 8.13
CA TRP A 155 -1.45 -10.44 9.00
C TRP A 155 -1.48 -11.73 8.21
N GLN A 156 -0.82 -12.76 8.73
CA GLN A 156 -0.77 -14.08 8.14
C GLN A 156 -1.19 -15.13 9.17
N GLU A 157 -2.14 -15.98 8.79
CA GLU A 157 -2.46 -17.17 9.58
C GLU A 157 -1.26 -18.12 9.54
N VAL A 158 -0.83 -18.57 10.71
CA VAL A 158 0.22 -19.58 10.83
C VAL A 158 -0.42 -20.93 10.51
N ASP A 159 -0.30 -21.38 9.25
CA ASP A 159 -0.69 -22.73 8.86
C ASP A 159 0.12 -23.74 9.72
N GLY A 160 -0.53 -24.29 10.74
CA GLY A 160 0.05 -25.23 11.70
C GLY A 160 0.55 -26.51 11.04
N GLY A 161 1.78 -26.48 10.53
CA GLY A 161 2.57 -27.65 10.17
C GLY A 161 2.38 -28.18 8.74
N GLY A 162 3.46 -28.07 7.95
CA GLY A 162 3.80 -29.05 6.92
C GLY A 162 3.46 -28.69 5.47
N GLY A 163 4.38 -27.98 4.80
CA GLY A 163 4.70 -28.23 3.39
C GLY A 163 3.59 -28.03 2.33
N GLY A 164 2.55 -27.25 2.60
CA GLY A 164 1.56 -26.81 1.62
C GLY A 164 1.99 -25.52 0.91
N PRO A 165 1.47 -25.22 -0.31
CA PRO A 165 1.82 -24.00 -1.02
C PRO A 165 1.37 -22.80 -0.19
N ALA A 166 2.36 -22.04 0.31
CA ALA A 166 2.19 -20.82 1.08
C ALA A 166 1.10 -19.90 0.49
N PRO A 167 0.36 -19.19 1.36
CA PRO A 167 -0.79 -18.38 0.99
C PRO A 167 -0.45 -17.36 -0.09
N ILE A 168 -1.49 -16.98 -0.85
CA ILE A 168 -1.48 -15.73 -1.59
C ILE A 168 -1.30 -14.64 -0.54
N ILE A 169 -0.25 -13.84 -0.68
CA ILE A 169 -0.15 -12.59 0.06
C ILE A 169 -0.68 -11.51 -0.88
N GLU A 170 -1.88 -11.02 -0.59
CA GLU A 170 -2.37 -9.76 -1.12
C GLU A 170 -1.67 -8.66 -0.31
N LEU A 171 -0.66 -8.03 -0.89
CA LEU A 171 0.07 -6.93 -0.25
C LEU A 171 -0.69 -5.60 -0.32
N ASP A 172 -1.54 -5.47 -1.35
CA ASP A 172 -2.48 -4.40 -1.59
C ASP A 172 -3.53 -4.87 -2.62
N SER A 173 -4.47 -3.99 -3.02
CA SER A 173 -5.54 -4.33 -3.97
C SER A 173 -5.05 -4.69 -5.38
N ASN A 174 -3.79 -4.37 -5.72
CA ASN A 174 -3.25 -4.44 -7.08
C ASN A 174 -2.05 -5.41 -7.19
N GLU A 175 -1.58 -6.02 -6.09
CA GLU A 175 -0.41 -6.90 -6.07
C GLU A 175 -0.65 -8.22 -5.32
N ILE A 176 -0.25 -9.33 -5.96
CA ILE A 176 -0.33 -10.70 -5.46
C ILE A 176 1.04 -11.37 -5.56
N ILE A 177 1.43 -12.07 -4.50
CA ILE A 177 2.61 -12.94 -4.49
C ILE A 177 2.23 -14.41 -4.67
N ILE A 178 2.84 -15.06 -5.66
CA ILE A 178 2.72 -16.51 -5.91
C ILE A 178 4.06 -17.18 -5.60
N ARG A 179 4.14 -17.97 -4.51
CA ARG A 179 5.38 -18.65 -4.09
C ARG A 179 5.66 -19.95 -4.86
N PHE A 180 6.93 -20.30 -5.03
CA PHE A 180 7.38 -21.50 -5.74
C PHE A 180 8.21 -22.43 -4.83
N PRO A 181 8.11 -23.76 -5.00
CA PRO A 181 9.04 -24.70 -4.38
C PRO A 181 10.50 -24.45 -4.82
N PHE A 182 11.44 -25.08 -4.11
CA PHE A 182 12.85 -25.01 -4.47
C PHE A 182 13.10 -25.59 -5.88
N ASP A 183 13.92 -24.88 -6.67
CA ASP A 183 14.26 -25.19 -8.07
C ASP A 183 13.08 -25.43 -9.03
N ALA A 184 11.86 -25.07 -8.61
CA ALA A 184 10.68 -25.23 -9.43
C ALA A 184 10.37 -23.94 -10.21
N ASP A 185 10.10 -24.09 -11.50
CA ASP A 185 9.51 -23.08 -12.39
C ASP A 185 8.01 -23.30 -12.66
N THR A 186 7.47 -24.44 -12.21
CA THR A 186 6.07 -24.80 -12.31
C THR A 186 5.57 -25.36 -10.97
N LYS A 187 4.24 -25.36 -10.77
CA LYS A 187 3.63 -25.97 -9.59
C LYS A 187 2.18 -26.36 -9.83
N GLN A 188 1.64 -27.21 -8.98
CA GLN A 188 0.18 -27.30 -8.84
C GLN A 188 -0.33 -25.95 -8.32
N VAL A 189 -1.29 -25.37 -9.04
CA VAL A 189 -1.90 -24.09 -8.65
C VAL A 189 -2.95 -24.37 -7.58
N ALA A 190 -2.78 -23.79 -6.40
CA ALA A 190 -3.77 -23.90 -5.34
C ALA A 190 -5.12 -23.30 -5.79
N PRO A 191 -6.27 -23.85 -5.37
CA PRO A 191 -7.58 -23.38 -5.81
C PRO A 191 -7.81 -21.87 -5.59
N ALA A 192 -7.30 -21.31 -4.50
CA ALA A 192 -7.37 -19.87 -4.23
C ALA A 192 -6.62 -19.05 -5.29
N VAL A 193 -5.42 -19.47 -5.67
CA VAL A 193 -4.58 -18.80 -6.69
C VAL A 193 -5.27 -18.91 -8.05
N ASP A 194 -5.81 -20.08 -8.36
CA ASP A 194 -6.51 -20.32 -9.62
C ASP A 194 -7.78 -19.44 -9.75
N SER A 195 -8.53 -19.29 -8.65
CA SER A 195 -9.71 -18.42 -8.56
C SER A 195 -9.34 -16.94 -8.74
N TYR A 196 -8.30 -16.47 -8.04
CA TYR A 196 -7.81 -15.09 -8.19
C TYR A 196 -7.39 -14.81 -9.64
N LEU A 197 -6.55 -15.67 -10.23
CA LEU A 197 -6.09 -15.50 -11.62
C LEU A 197 -7.27 -15.56 -12.61
N GLY A 198 -8.34 -16.30 -12.28
CA GLY A 198 -9.60 -16.28 -13.03
C GLY A 198 -10.26 -14.91 -13.02
N LYS A 199 -10.45 -14.33 -11.83
CA LYS A 199 -11.03 -12.98 -11.68
C LYS A 199 -10.17 -11.92 -12.36
N LEU A 200 -8.84 -12.00 -12.23
CA LEU A 200 -7.91 -11.10 -12.88
C LEU A 200 -8.01 -11.19 -14.41
N ALA A 201 -8.07 -12.42 -14.96
CA ALA A 201 -8.26 -12.60 -16.40
C ALA A 201 -9.60 -12.04 -16.90
N GLU A 202 -10.68 -12.16 -16.12
CA GLU A 202 -11.96 -11.48 -16.43
C GLU A 202 -11.82 -9.96 -16.40
N ARG A 203 -11.16 -9.40 -15.38
CA ARG A 203 -10.93 -7.95 -15.27
C ARG A 203 -10.19 -7.41 -16.49
N LEU A 204 -9.09 -8.05 -16.89
CA LEU A 204 -8.29 -7.64 -18.07
C LEU A 204 -9.03 -7.74 -19.40
N LYS A 205 -10.14 -8.48 -19.47
CA LYS A 205 -11.02 -8.50 -20.66
C LYS A 205 -12.01 -7.33 -20.67
N LEU A 206 -12.35 -6.80 -19.50
CA LEU A 206 -13.37 -5.77 -19.33
C LEU A 206 -12.78 -4.37 -19.16
N THR A 207 -11.49 -4.27 -18.86
CA THR A 207 -10.79 -3.01 -18.60
C THR A 207 -9.64 -2.82 -19.58
N ASP A 208 -9.08 -1.61 -19.59
CA ASP A 208 -7.88 -1.28 -20.35
C ASP A 208 -6.59 -1.41 -19.53
N GLU A 209 -6.66 -2.11 -18.40
CA GLU A 209 -5.54 -2.29 -17.48
C GLU A 209 -4.52 -3.28 -18.03
N ASN A 210 -3.28 -3.17 -17.56
CA ASN A 210 -2.21 -4.08 -17.92
C ASN A 210 -1.70 -4.82 -16.68
N VAL A 211 -1.08 -5.98 -16.87
CA VAL A 211 -0.42 -6.71 -15.78
C VAL A 211 1.06 -6.84 -16.06
N SER A 212 1.85 -6.65 -15.02
CA SER A 212 3.26 -7.02 -15.01
C SER A 212 3.50 -8.19 -14.08
N ILE A 213 4.31 -9.15 -14.51
CA ILE A 213 4.68 -10.33 -13.74
C ILE A 213 6.20 -10.37 -13.61
N THR A 214 6.69 -10.29 -12.38
CA THR A 214 8.13 -10.34 -12.10
C THR A 214 8.46 -11.62 -11.36
N GLY A 215 9.37 -12.42 -11.92
CA GLY A 215 9.85 -13.64 -11.28
C GLY A 215 11.15 -13.44 -10.52
N HIS A 216 11.19 -13.98 -9.30
CA HIS A 216 12.30 -13.88 -8.36
C HIS A 216 12.78 -15.26 -7.91
N THR A 217 14.02 -15.32 -7.43
CA THR A 217 14.67 -16.51 -6.89
C THR A 217 15.29 -16.23 -5.52
N ASP A 218 15.75 -17.28 -4.84
CA ASP A 218 16.74 -17.14 -3.76
C ASP A 218 18.15 -17.01 -4.37
N ASN A 219 19.16 -16.90 -3.50
CA ASN A 219 20.56 -16.66 -3.89
C ASN A 219 21.45 -17.92 -3.94
N VAL A 220 20.86 -19.10 -4.18
CA VAL A 220 21.60 -20.37 -4.10
C VAL A 220 22.44 -20.61 -5.36
N ASP A 221 21.89 -20.30 -6.53
CA ASP A 221 22.52 -20.52 -7.83
C ASP A 221 23.14 -19.24 -8.40
N THR A 222 23.82 -19.34 -9.55
CA THR A 222 24.42 -18.18 -10.23
C THR A 222 23.36 -17.17 -10.69
N ASP A 223 23.69 -15.88 -10.70
CA ASP A 223 22.83 -14.79 -11.20
C ASP A 223 22.19 -15.11 -12.56
N ALA A 224 22.99 -15.61 -13.51
CA ALA A 224 22.52 -15.95 -14.85
C ALA A 224 21.51 -17.11 -14.85
N TYR A 225 21.68 -18.09 -13.96
CA TYR A 225 20.71 -19.17 -13.77
C TYR A 225 19.43 -18.62 -13.14
N ASN A 226 19.57 -17.81 -12.09
CA ASN A 226 18.48 -17.23 -11.34
C ASN A 226 17.61 -16.30 -12.18
N LEU A 227 18.20 -15.48 -13.06
CA LEU A 227 17.46 -14.69 -14.04
C LEU A 227 16.63 -15.56 -14.99
N ARG A 228 17.19 -16.68 -15.48
CA ARG A 228 16.44 -17.60 -16.34
C ARG A 228 15.33 -18.31 -15.57
N LEU A 229 15.58 -18.73 -14.33
CA LEU A 229 14.61 -19.42 -13.50
C LEU A 229 13.44 -18.50 -13.12
N GLY A 230 13.73 -17.28 -12.69
CA GLY A 230 12.70 -16.29 -12.42
C GLY A 230 11.88 -15.97 -13.68
N GLN A 231 12.49 -15.88 -14.86
CA GLN A 231 11.73 -15.65 -16.10
C GLN A 231 10.73 -16.78 -16.36
N ARG A 232 11.14 -18.05 -16.19
CA ARG A 232 10.24 -19.20 -16.36
C ARG A 232 9.08 -19.18 -15.36
N ARG A 233 9.30 -18.73 -14.12
CA ARG A 233 8.22 -18.54 -13.13
C ARG A 233 7.22 -17.48 -13.55
N ALA A 234 7.68 -16.36 -14.08
CA ALA A 234 6.81 -15.29 -14.59
C ALA A 234 6.00 -15.77 -15.80
N ASP A 235 6.67 -16.46 -16.73
CA ASP A 235 6.06 -17.06 -17.91
C ASP A 235 4.98 -18.09 -17.53
N PHE A 236 5.23 -18.93 -16.52
CA PHE A 236 4.26 -19.90 -16.02
C PHE A 236 2.95 -19.23 -15.57
N VAL A 237 3.04 -18.11 -14.85
CA VAL A 237 1.85 -17.37 -14.40
C VAL A 237 1.14 -16.67 -15.57
N ARG A 238 1.90 -16.07 -16.51
CA ARG A 238 1.34 -15.52 -17.75
C ARG A 238 0.55 -16.58 -18.51
N ASP A 239 1.10 -17.77 -18.67
CA ASP A 239 0.48 -18.85 -19.43
C ASP A 239 -0.81 -19.37 -18.75
N ILE A 240 -0.94 -19.23 -17.42
CA ILE A 240 -2.21 -19.47 -16.71
C ILE A 240 -3.23 -18.39 -17.06
N LEU A 241 -2.86 -17.11 -16.99
CA LEU A 241 -3.75 -15.99 -17.32
C LEU A 241 -4.25 -16.05 -18.76
N VAL A 242 -3.36 -16.32 -19.72
CA VAL A 242 -3.71 -16.47 -21.14
C VAL A 242 -4.65 -17.66 -21.35
N ARG A 243 -4.41 -18.80 -20.70
CA ARG A 243 -5.34 -19.95 -20.75
C ARG A 243 -6.71 -19.65 -20.16
N LYS A 244 -6.79 -18.71 -19.20
CA LYS A 244 -8.04 -18.21 -18.62
C LYS A 244 -8.70 -17.12 -19.48
N GLY A 245 -8.09 -16.74 -20.60
CA GLY A 245 -8.65 -15.82 -21.58
C GLY A 245 -8.21 -14.37 -21.42
N ALA A 246 -7.20 -14.08 -20.59
CA ALA A 246 -6.61 -12.75 -20.54
C ALA A 246 -5.92 -12.43 -21.89
N PRO A 247 -6.03 -11.21 -22.43
CA PRO A 247 -5.32 -10.80 -23.64
C PRO A 247 -3.79 -10.84 -23.40
N ALA A 248 -3.04 -11.56 -24.24
CA ALA A 248 -1.61 -11.78 -24.02
C ALA A 248 -0.78 -10.49 -24.13
N ASP A 249 -1.23 -9.55 -24.96
CA ASP A 249 -0.64 -8.22 -25.14
C ASP A 249 -0.81 -7.30 -23.92
N ARG A 250 -1.75 -7.62 -23.02
CA ARG A 250 -1.95 -6.94 -21.73
C ARG A 250 -1.02 -7.46 -20.63
N ILE A 251 -0.21 -8.49 -20.89
CA ILE A 251 0.62 -9.14 -19.88
C ILE A 251 2.09 -9.00 -20.25
N THR A 252 2.86 -8.38 -19.36
CA THR A 252 4.31 -8.29 -19.46
C THR A 252 4.97 -9.18 -18.42
N THR A 253 6.09 -9.79 -18.79
CA THR A 253 6.86 -10.70 -17.90
C THR A 253 8.31 -10.28 -17.87
N LYS A 254 8.92 -10.28 -16.70
CA LYS A 254 10.36 -10.07 -16.52
C LYS A 254 10.91 -10.92 -15.37
N SER A 255 12.23 -10.94 -15.21
CA SER A 255 12.88 -11.52 -14.04
C SER A 255 13.85 -10.55 -13.40
N ASP A 256 13.79 -10.49 -12.07
CA ASP A 256 14.80 -9.83 -11.24
C ASP A 256 15.80 -10.85 -10.65
N GLY A 257 15.66 -12.15 -10.94
CA GLY A 257 16.47 -13.21 -10.33
C GLY A 257 16.51 -13.09 -8.82
N GLU A 258 17.70 -13.09 -8.24
CA GLU A 258 17.94 -12.93 -6.80
C GLU A 258 18.12 -11.47 -6.36
N SER A 259 18.14 -10.50 -7.29
CA SER A 259 18.60 -9.13 -7.03
C SER A 259 17.61 -8.26 -6.25
N ASN A 260 16.43 -8.80 -5.93
CA ASN A 260 15.37 -8.12 -5.19
C ASN A 260 14.74 -9.07 -4.16
N PRO A 261 15.50 -9.44 -3.10
CA PRO A 261 14.99 -10.29 -2.04
C PRO A 261 13.94 -9.53 -1.21
N THR A 262 12.91 -10.25 -0.76
CA THR A 262 11.87 -9.74 0.15
C THR A 262 12.04 -10.28 1.57
N ALA A 263 12.78 -11.39 1.72
CA ALA A 263 13.22 -11.93 3.00
C ALA A 263 14.73 -12.21 2.97
N THR A 264 15.35 -12.32 4.15
CA THR A 264 16.79 -12.63 4.20
C THR A 264 17.11 -13.96 3.53
N ASN A 265 18.17 -13.98 2.72
CA ASN A 265 18.64 -15.23 2.11
C ASN A 265 19.46 -16.10 3.09
N GLY A 266 19.82 -15.56 4.26
CA GLY A 266 20.57 -16.28 5.30
C GLY A 266 19.81 -17.46 5.91
N THR A 267 18.47 -17.48 5.80
CA THR A 267 17.63 -18.54 6.38
C THR A 267 16.90 -19.36 5.31
N SER A 268 16.60 -20.63 5.60
CA SER A 268 15.82 -21.48 4.70
C SER A 268 14.40 -20.95 4.47
N ALA A 269 13.78 -20.42 5.54
CA ALA A 269 12.48 -19.77 5.48
C ALA A 269 12.52 -18.55 4.56
N GLY A 270 13.48 -17.63 4.74
CA GLY A 270 13.58 -16.45 3.89
C GLY A 270 13.87 -16.77 2.42
N ARG A 271 14.71 -17.79 2.14
CA ARG A 271 14.86 -18.30 0.76
C ARG A 271 13.55 -18.79 0.16
N GLN A 272 12.71 -19.50 0.92
CA GLN A 272 11.38 -19.90 0.46
C GLN A 272 10.48 -18.69 0.18
N LEU A 273 10.61 -17.61 0.94
CA LEU A 273 9.86 -16.38 0.69
C LEU A 273 10.33 -15.67 -0.60
N ASN A 274 11.64 -15.73 -0.90
CA ASN A 274 12.23 -15.11 -2.09
C ASN A 274 11.87 -15.82 -3.41
N ARG A 275 11.63 -17.14 -3.38
CA ARG A 275 11.15 -17.91 -4.54
C ARG A 275 9.69 -17.59 -4.85
N ARG A 276 9.46 -16.56 -5.67
CA ARG A 276 8.12 -16.04 -5.94
C ARG A 276 7.98 -15.47 -7.36
N ALA A 277 6.74 -15.38 -7.83
CA ALA A 277 6.34 -14.46 -8.89
C ALA A 277 5.41 -13.40 -8.30
N VAL A 278 5.68 -12.14 -8.57
CA VAL A 278 4.84 -11.00 -8.17
C VAL A 278 4.02 -10.60 -9.39
N VAL A 279 2.71 -10.63 -9.25
CA VAL A 279 1.76 -10.17 -10.26
C VAL A 279 1.24 -8.82 -9.81
N ARG A 280 1.43 -7.78 -10.63
CA ARG A 280 1.00 -6.42 -10.33
C ARG A 280 0.11 -5.89 -11.45
N LEU A 281 -1.05 -5.38 -11.07
CA LEU A 281 -1.96 -4.64 -11.94
C LEU A 281 -1.43 -3.21 -12.11
N ASN A 282 -1.34 -2.76 -13.35
CA ASN A 282 -0.95 -1.42 -13.74
C ASN A 282 -2.21 -0.70 -14.24
N GLU A 283 -2.54 0.42 -13.61
CA GLU A 283 -3.62 1.33 -14.01
C GLU A 283 -3.24 2.17 -15.23
#